data_AF-A0A497JKX2-F1
#
_entry.id   AF-A0A497JKX2-F1
#
_cell.length_a   1.000
_cell.length_b   1.000
_cell.length_c   1.000
_cell.angle_alpha   90.00
_cell.angle_beta   90.00
_cell.angle_gamma   90.00
#
_symmetry.space_group_name_H-M   'P 1'
#
loop_
_entity.id
_entity.type
_entity.pdbx_description
1 polymer ?
#
loop_
_entity_poly.entity_id
_entity_poly.type
_entity_poly.pdbx_seq_one_letter_code
_entity_poly.pdbx_strand_id
1 'polypeptide(L)'
;MAKSEVMERIELLEKLGALIRAETKAHGLITMIWGVAVFVGFLVYQVMVLTGFQWYFGVWVLAGLLSVAGVLTGYFRRRFGYSGGWLGRKVGAMWGMVVFGGGIPYMIIVFHSKLWQMILLSMSPIAVSGLILTGWLLLDGIGCMVQGVFLESRAYRWIGLTMCGAAVVVAYYGFIYAWLGFALTLGLGWILVGLKDYREFKKITMTGVKVD
;
A
#
# COMPACT_ATOMS: atom_id res chain seq x y z
N MET A 1 -22.66 28.38 -19.25
CA MET A 1 -21.64 27.37 -19.60
C MET A 1 -22.21 26.45 -20.64
N ALA A 2 -21.59 26.37 -21.81
CA ALA A 2 -22.11 25.63 -22.94
C ALA A 2 -21.98 24.12 -22.68
N LYS A 3 -23.06 23.37 -22.94
CA LYS A 3 -23.15 21.91 -22.74
C LYS A 3 -22.03 21.14 -23.45
N SER A 4 -21.48 21.71 -24.53
CA SER A 4 -20.33 21.18 -25.29
C SER A 4 -19.04 21.20 -24.46
N GLU A 5 -18.78 22.25 -23.71
CA GLU A 5 -17.56 22.40 -22.90
C GLU A 5 -17.53 21.40 -21.73
N VAL A 6 -18.70 21.10 -21.17
CA VAL A 6 -18.85 20.07 -20.12
C VAL A 6 -18.66 18.67 -20.71
N MET A 7 -19.24 18.38 -21.88
CA MET A 7 -19.04 17.11 -22.60
C MET A 7 -17.59 16.88 -22.98
N GLU A 8 -16.91 17.92 -23.48
CA GLU A 8 -15.50 17.85 -23.88
C GLU A 8 -14.58 17.63 -22.67
N ARG A 9 -14.89 18.24 -21.52
CA ARG A 9 -14.20 17.96 -20.24
C ARG A 9 -14.46 16.53 -19.74
N ILE A 10 -15.68 16.00 -19.90
CA ILE A 10 -16.00 14.61 -19.53
C ILE A 10 -15.23 13.64 -20.44
N GLU A 11 -15.20 13.87 -21.74
CA GLU A 11 -14.47 13.03 -22.70
C GLU A 11 -12.95 13.06 -22.45
N LEU A 12 -12.40 14.22 -22.11
CA LEU A 12 -11.01 14.35 -21.66
C LEU A 12 -10.75 13.56 -20.38
N LEU A 13 -11.66 13.60 -19.40
CA LEU A 13 -11.54 12.81 -18.15
C LEU A 13 -11.62 11.31 -18.42
N GLU A 14 -12.48 10.86 -19.34
CA GLU A 14 -12.57 9.45 -19.73
C GLU A 14 -11.30 8.96 -20.44
N LYS A 15 -10.74 9.77 -21.36
CA LYS A 15 -9.46 9.47 -22.02
C LYS A 15 -8.30 9.44 -21.02
N LEU A 16 -8.27 10.36 -20.06
CA LEU A 16 -7.28 10.38 -18.98
C LEU A 16 -7.42 9.14 -18.09
N GLY A 17 -8.65 8.75 -17.74
CA GLY A 17 -8.95 7.54 -16.99
C GLY A 17 -8.58 6.26 -17.75
N ALA A 18 -8.76 6.22 -19.07
CA ALA A 18 -8.33 5.11 -19.92
C ALA A 18 -6.79 4.96 -19.96
N LEU A 19 -6.07 6.08 -20.14
CA LEU A 19 -4.60 6.11 -20.08
C LEU A 19 -4.08 5.66 -18.72
N ILE A 20 -4.67 6.17 -17.63
CA ILE A 20 -4.31 5.75 -16.27
C ILE A 20 -4.58 4.24 -16.11
N ARG A 21 -5.72 3.71 -16.56
CA ARG A 21 -6.03 2.27 -16.48
C ARG A 21 -5.02 1.41 -17.24
N ALA A 22 -4.62 1.81 -18.44
CA ALA A 22 -3.60 1.11 -19.22
C ALA A 22 -2.24 1.12 -18.49
N GLU A 23 -1.90 2.26 -17.87
CA GLU A 23 -0.68 2.42 -17.10
C GLU A 23 -0.68 1.59 -15.81
N THR A 24 -1.81 1.54 -15.07
CA THR A 24 -1.93 0.75 -13.84
C THR A 24 -1.76 -0.75 -14.12
N LYS A 25 -2.31 -1.24 -15.24
CA LYS A 25 -2.16 -2.64 -15.67
C LYS A 25 -0.70 -3.01 -15.94
N ALA A 26 0.03 -2.12 -16.60
CA ALA A 26 1.47 -2.23 -16.82
C ALA A 26 2.27 -2.27 -15.51
N HIS A 27 1.79 -1.61 -14.46
CA HIS A 27 2.41 -1.63 -13.14
C HIS A 27 2.00 -2.82 -12.25
N GLY A 28 1.15 -3.73 -12.73
CA GLY A 28 0.64 -4.86 -11.93
C GLY A 28 1.73 -5.70 -11.28
N LEU A 29 2.83 -5.98 -11.99
CA LEU A 29 3.98 -6.72 -11.44
C LEU A 29 4.65 -5.96 -10.29
N ILE A 30 4.77 -4.63 -10.41
CA ILE A 30 5.35 -3.78 -9.37
C ILE A 30 4.43 -3.79 -8.15
N THR A 31 3.13 -3.55 -8.33
CA THR A 31 2.13 -3.60 -7.25
C THR A 31 2.15 -4.94 -6.52
N MET A 32 2.28 -6.05 -7.26
CA MET A 32 2.39 -7.39 -6.67
C MET A 32 3.64 -7.51 -5.79
N ILE A 33 4.81 -7.06 -6.27
CA ILE A 33 6.08 -7.14 -5.52
C ILE A 33 6.00 -6.35 -4.21
N TRP A 34 5.44 -5.13 -4.25
CA TRP A 34 5.19 -4.35 -3.05
C TRP A 34 4.21 -5.04 -2.12
N GLY A 35 3.13 -5.62 -2.66
CA GLY A 35 2.17 -6.41 -1.88
C GLY A 35 2.83 -7.60 -1.18
N VAL A 36 3.73 -8.33 -1.85
CA VAL A 36 4.48 -9.46 -1.25
C VAL A 36 5.39 -8.96 -0.13
N ALA A 37 6.14 -7.88 -0.35
CA ALA A 37 7.03 -7.34 0.67
C ALA A 37 6.27 -6.91 1.93
N VAL A 38 5.13 -6.23 1.74
CA VAL A 38 4.22 -5.81 2.82
C VAL A 38 3.61 -7.01 3.53
N PHE A 39 3.07 -7.98 2.78
CA PHE A 39 2.43 -9.18 3.32
C PHE A 39 3.40 -9.99 4.17
N VAL A 40 4.56 -10.36 3.61
CA VAL A 40 5.55 -11.20 4.29
C VAL A 40 6.18 -10.44 5.45
N GLY A 41 6.56 -9.18 5.25
CA GLY A 41 7.21 -8.37 6.28
C GLY A 41 6.33 -8.18 7.52
N PHE A 42 5.04 -7.86 7.33
CA PHE A 42 4.11 -7.70 8.44
C PHE A 42 3.70 -9.03 9.10
N LEU A 43 3.63 -10.15 8.36
CA LEU A 43 3.43 -11.46 8.97
C LEU A 43 4.61 -11.88 9.85
N VAL A 44 5.84 -11.69 9.37
CA VAL A 44 7.05 -11.96 10.17
C VAL A 44 7.04 -11.09 11.42
N TYR A 45 6.70 -9.80 11.29
CA TYR A 45 6.57 -8.91 12.43
C TYR A 45 5.51 -9.39 13.44
N GLN A 46 4.33 -9.80 12.96
CA GLN A 46 3.27 -10.33 13.80
C GLN A 46 3.72 -11.58 14.58
N VAL A 47 4.42 -12.51 13.93
CA VAL A 47 4.94 -13.71 14.58
C VAL A 47 5.97 -13.34 15.66
N MET A 48 6.86 -12.39 15.39
CA MET A 48 7.84 -11.93 16.38
C MET A 48 7.18 -11.29 17.59
N VAL A 49 6.14 -10.49 17.35
CA VAL A 49 5.33 -9.88 18.41
C VAL A 49 4.63 -10.96 19.27
N LEU A 50 4.03 -11.98 18.66
CA LEU A 50 3.32 -13.04 19.38
C LEU A 50 4.26 -14.01 20.12
N THR A 51 5.47 -14.22 19.61
CA THR A 51 6.48 -15.09 20.24
C THR A 51 7.31 -14.37 21.32
N GLY A 52 7.12 -13.06 21.49
CA GLY A 52 7.92 -12.25 22.41
C GLY A 52 9.38 -12.11 21.98
N PHE A 53 9.68 -12.42 20.71
CA PHE A 53 11.02 -12.27 20.15
C PHE A 53 11.34 -10.78 19.95
N GLN A 54 12.62 -10.46 19.85
CA GLN A 54 13.08 -9.09 19.78
C GLN A 54 12.52 -8.35 18.54
N TRP A 55 11.68 -7.35 18.78
CA TRP A 55 10.88 -6.62 17.77
C TRP A 55 11.71 -6.02 16.63
N TYR A 56 12.96 -5.62 16.91
CA TYR A 56 13.83 -5.00 15.91
C TYR A 56 14.16 -5.94 14.76
N PHE A 57 14.20 -7.27 14.97
CA PHE A 57 14.38 -8.21 13.87
C PHE A 57 13.24 -8.15 12.87
N GLY A 58 12.00 -7.93 13.33
CA GLY A 58 10.84 -7.75 12.45
C GLY A 58 10.97 -6.49 11.62
N VAL A 59 11.46 -5.39 12.22
CA VAL A 59 11.74 -4.13 11.51
C VAL A 59 12.81 -4.34 10.43
N TRP A 60 13.90 -5.04 10.75
CA TRP A 60 14.98 -5.31 9.79
C TRP A 60 14.49 -6.14 8.60
N VAL A 61 13.66 -7.16 8.84
CA VAL A 61 13.07 -7.97 7.77
C VAL A 61 12.15 -7.12 6.89
N LEU A 62 11.26 -6.32 7.49
CA LEU A 62 10.36 -5.44 6.75
C LEU A 62 11.15 -4.42 5.92
N ALA A 63 12.14 -3.76 6.53
CA ALA A 63 13.00 -2.81 5.84
C ALA A 63 13.75 -3.45 4.67
N GLY A 64 14.35 -4.63 4.88
CA GLY A 64 15.04 -5.39 3.83
C GLY A 64 14.12 -5.75 2.67
N LEU A 65 12.91 -6.26 2.95
CA LEU A 65 11.92 -6.59 1.93
C LEU A 65 11.46 -5.37 1.13
N LEU A 66 11.20 -4.24 1.79
CA LEU A 66 10.82 -2.99 1.13
C LEU A 66 11.97 -2.43 0.28
N SER A 67 13.22 -2.52 0.74
CA SER A 67 14.39 -2.13 -0.05
C SER A 67 14.53 -2.98 -1.31
N VAL A 68 14.38 -4.31 -1.19
CA VAL A 68 14.39 -5.22 -2.35
C VAL A 68 13.25 -4.90 -3.31
N ALA A 69 12.04 -4.64 -2.81
CA ALA A 69 10.91 -4.22 -3.64
C ALA A 69 11.20 -2.90 -4.38
N GLY A 70 11.86 -1.95 -3.72
CA GLY A 70 12.31 -0.69 -4.34
C GLY A 70 13.30 -0.92 -5.48
N VAL A 71 14.33 -1.76 -5.26
CA VAL A 71 15.31 -2.11 -6.30
C VAL A 71 14.64 -2.81 -7.48
N LEU A 72 13.78 -3.80 -7.22
CA LEU A 72 13.02 -4.51 -8.25
C LEU A 72 12.11 -3.56 -9.03
N THR A 73 11.49 -2.59 -8.37
CA THR A 73 10.67 -1.56 -9.03
C THR A 73 11.50 -0.74 -10.01
N GLY A 74 12.71 -0.31 -9.62
CA GLY A 74 13.62 0.39 -10.49
C GLY A 74 14.06 -0.45 -11.69
N TYR A 75 14.38 -1.72 -11.46
CA TYR A 75 14.75 -2.67 -12.51
C TYR A 75 13.60 -2.87 -13.52
N PHE A 76 12.38 -3.16 -13.04
CA PHE A 76 11.24 -3.41 -13.92
C PHE A 76 10.81 -2.17 -14.69
N ARG A 77 10.87 -0.98 -14.08
CA ARG A 77 10.63 0.28 -14.81
C ARG A 77 11.58 0.48 -15.98
N ARG A 78 12.88 0.22 -15.77
CA ARG A 78 13.89 0.33 -16.84
C ARG A 78 13.71 -0.75 -17.90
N ARG A 79 13.46 -2.00 -17.50
CA ARG A 79 13.41 -3.16 -18.41
C ARG A 79 12.22 -3.13 -19.36
N PHE A 80 11.09 -2.59 -18.92
CA PHE A 80 9.84 -2.57 -19.67
C PHE A 80 9.46 -1.17 -20.19
N GLY A 81 10.33 -0.18 -20.04
CA GLY A 81 10.07 1.18 -20.55
C GLY A 81 8.90 1.89 -19.85
N TYR A 82 8.56 1.49 -18.62
CA TYR A 82 7.47 2.10 -17.87
C TYR A 82 7.89 3.46 -17.33
N SER A 83 7.61 4.53 -18.08
CA SER A 83 7.59 5.87 -17.51
C SER A 83 6.28 6.02 -16.76
N GLY A 84 6.32 5.98 -15.43
CA GLY A 84 5.12 6.25 -14.64
C GLY A 84 4.54 7.61 -15.02
N GLY A 85 3.25 7.67 -15.31
CA GLY A 85 2.48 8.87 -15.47
C GLY A 85 2.67 9.77 -14.26
N TRP A 86 2.47 11.06 -14.49
CA TRP A 86 2.73 12.09 -13.50
C TRP A 86 2.03 11.80 -12.16
N LEU A 87 0.80 11.29 -12.20
CA LEU A 87 0.01 10.94 -11.02
C LEU A 87 0.59 9.72 -10.28
N GLY A 88 0.93 8.65 -11.00
CA GLY A 88 1.50 7.44 -10.39
C GLY A 88 2.86 7.68 -9.73
N ARG A 89 3.69 8.55 -10.31
CA ARG A 89 4.95 8.99 -9.70
C ARG A 89 4.74 9.80 -8.43
N LYS A 90 3.78 10.73 -8.43
CA LYS A 90 3.47 11.54 -7.24
C LYS A 90 2.85 10.71 -6.11
N VAL A 91 1.93 9.81 -6.42
CA VAL A 91 1.33 8.89 -5.44
C VAL A 91 2.39 7.96 -4.86
N GLY A 92 3.26 7.38 -5.70
CA GLY A 92 4.35 6.52 -5.22
C GLY A 92 5.39 7.27 -4.39
N ALA A 93 5.72 8.51 -4.74
CA ALA A 93 6.63 9.35 -3.96
C ALA A 93 6.00 9.77 -2.61
N MET A 94 4.70 10.09 -2.59
CA MET A 94 3.97 10.42 -1.37
C MET A 94 3.89 9.19 -0.44
N TRP A 95 3.63 8.01 -0.98
CA TRP A 95 3.62 6.76 -0.22
C TRP A 95 5.02 6.38 0.29
N GLY A 96 6.06 6.55 -0.53
CA GLY A 96 7.45 6.39 -0.12
C GLY A 96 7.85 7.36 1.00
N MET A 97 7.49 8.64 0.89
CA MET A 97 7.72 9.63 1.96
C MET A 97 6.98 9.27 3.24
N VAL A 98 5.77 8.74 3.14
CA VAL A 98 4.96 8.28 4.27
C VAL A 98 5.61 7.06 4.96
N VAL A 99 6.06 6.06 4.21
CA VAL A 99 6.68 4.85 4.79
C VAL A 99 8.08 5.11 5.33
N PHE A 100 8.92 5.80 4.56
CA PHE A 100 10.33 6.03 4.92
C PHE A 100 10.53 7.28 5.80
N GLY A 101 9.68 8.29 5.67
CA GLY A 101 9.73 9.51 6.49
C GLY A 101 8.82 9.46 7.72
N GLY A 102 7.71 8.72 7.64
CA GLY A 102 6.78 8.53 8.75
C GLY A 102 7.02 7.20 9.48
N GLY A 103 6.75 6.08 8.80
CA GLY A 103 6.70 4.74 9.41
C GLY A 103 7.99 4.29 10.11
N ILE A 104 9.14 4.36 9.42
CA ILE A 104 10.42 3.90 9.97
C ILE A 104 10.94 4.84 11.09
N PRO A 105 10.98 6.17 10.92
CA PRO A 105 11.40 7.08 11.99
C PRO A 105 10.47 7.05 13.20
N TYR A 106 9.17 6.88 13.00
CA TYR A 106 8.19 6.70 14.08
C TYR A 106 8.50 5.46 14.94
N MET A 107 8.76 4.32 14.29
CA MET A 107 9.16 3.08 14.99
C MET A 107 10.47 3.29 15.76
N ILE A 108 11.41 4.06 15.22
CA ILE A 108 12.65 4.36 15.94
C ILE A 108 12.39 5.28 17.13
N ILE A 109 11.65 6.39 16.96
CA ILE A 109 11.40 7.38 18.02
C ILE A 109 10.57 6.81 19.18
N VAL A 110 9.50 6.06 18.89
CA VAL A 110 8.64 5.48 19.92
C VAL A 110 9.37 4.40 20.72
N PHE A 111 10.18 3.57 20.05
CA PHE A 111 10.86 2.48 20.73
C PHE A 111 12.20 2.91 21.40
N HIS A 112 12.86 4.00 20.95
CA HIS A 112 14.12 4.49 21.56
C HIS A 112 14.00 5.68 22.53
N SER A 113 12.95 6.51 22.48
CA SER A 113 12.95 7.72 23.32
C SER A 113 12.49 7.45 24.76
N LYS A 114 13.30 7.88 25.74
CA LYS A 114 12.94 7.89 27.17
C LYS A 114 11.71 8.74 27.50
N LEU A 115 11.44 9.78 26.69
CA LEU A 115 10.30 10.70 26.86
C LEU A 115 8.96 10.00 26.55
N TRP A 116 8.92 9.26 25.44
CA TRP A 116 7.77 8.43 25.07
C TRP A 116 7.65 7.21 25.99
N GLN A 117 8.76 6.60 26.40
CA GLN A 117 8.74 5.56 27.43
C GLN A 117 8.10 6.08 28.72
N MET A 118 8.39 7.32 29.16
CA MET A 118 7.77 7.97 30.34
C MET A 118 6.27 8.27 30.20
N ILE A 119 5.81 8.78 29.04
CA ILE A 119 4.38 9.07 28.81
C ILE A 119 3.57 7.77 28.62
N LEU A 120 4.19 6.75 28.03
CA LEU A 120 3.58 5.45 27.73
C LEU A 120 3.87 4.39 28.81
N LEU A 121 4.39 4.77 29.99
CA LEU A 121 4.73 3.86 31.10
C LEU A 121 3.56 2.95 31.55
N SER A 122 2.32 3.27 31.17
CA SER A 122 1.13 2.46 31.46
C SER A 122 0.76 1.44 30.38
N MET A 123 1.41 1.45 29.20
CA MET A 123 1.09 0.55 28.08
C MET A 123 2.34 -0.07 27.47
N SER A 124 2.26 -1.34 27.07
CA SER A 124 3.40 -1.99 26.40
C SER A 124 3.71 -1.28 25.06
N PRO A 125 4.99 -1.11 24.68
CA PRO A 125 5.37 -0.51 23.39
C PRO A 125 4.70 -1.20 22.18
N ILE A 126 4.45 -2.50 22.31
CA ILE A 126 3.72 -3.30 21.32
C ILE A 126 2.28 -2.81 21.18
N ALA A 127 1.57 -2.60 22.29
CA ALA A 127 0.19 -2.09 22.27
C ALA A 127 0.11 -0.69 21.66
N VAL A 128 1.07 0.18 21.94
CA VAL A 128 1.14 1.54 21.37
C VAL A 128 1.40 1.50 19.86
N SER A 129 2.35 0.67 19.42
CA SER A 129 2.61 0.47 17.99
C SER A 129 1.38 -0.06 17.25
N GLY A 130 0.66 -0.99 17.89
CA GLY A 130 -0.57 -1.57 17.37
C GLY A 130 -1.72 -0.58 17.30
N LEU A 131 -1.86 0.29 18.30
CA LEU A 131 -2.86 1.36 18.33
C LEU A 131 -2.64 2.31 17.15
N ILE A 132 -1.39 2.70 16.92
CA ILE A 132 -1.04 3.59 15.84
C ILE A 132 -1.23 2.90 14.49
N LEU A 133 -0.79 1.65 14.32
CA LEU A 133 -1.12 0.89 13.12
C LEU A 133 -2.63 0.77 12.91
N THR A 134 -3.43 0.63 13.97
CA THR A 134 -4.89 0.58 13.81
C THR A 134 -5.46 1.90 13.27
N GLY A 135 -4.89 3.04 13.69
CA GLY A 135 -5.16 4.34 13.07
C GLY A 135 -4.73 4.40 11.60
N TRP A 136 -3.57 3.82 11.27
CA TRP A 136 -3.10 3.71 9.89
C TRP A 136 -4.02 2.83 9.02
N LEU A 137 -4.58 1.72 9.54
CA LEU A 137 -5.55 0.89 8.82
C LEU A 137 -6.76 1.72 8.35
N LEU A 138 -7.25 2.63 9.20
CA LEU A 138 -8.35 3.52 8.85
C LEU A 138 -7.94 4.56 7.80
N LEU A 139 -6.81 5.24 8.00
CA LEU A 139 -6.37 6.30 7.09
C LEU A 139 -6.01 5.75 5.71
N ASP A 140 -5.23 4.66 5.65
CA ASP A 140 -4.89 3.99 4.40
C ASP A 140 -6.11 3.32 3.78
N GLY A 141 -7.05 2.82 4.58
CA GLY A 141 -8.32 2.29 4.10
C GLY A 141 -9.14 3.36 3.38
N ILE A 142 -9.29 4.54 3.98
CA ILE A 142 -9.94 5.70 3.36
C ILE A 142 -9.19 6.14 2.10
N GLY A 143 -7.86 6.28 2.17
CA GLY A 143 -7.02 6.65 1.04
C GLY A 143 -7.18 5.69 -0.14
N CYS A 144 -7.21 4.38 0.14
CA CYS A 144 -7.41 3.32 -0.85
C CYS A 144 -8.81 3.39 -1.47
N MET A 145 -9.86 3.67 -0.69
CA MET A 145 -11.20 3.89 -1.22
C MET A 145 -11.29 5.13 -2.11
N VAL A 146 -10.68 6.25 -1.69
CA VAL A 146 -10.60 7.49 -2.48
C VAL A 146 -9.87 7.23 -3.80
N GLN A 147 -8.73 6.51 -3.76
CA GLN A 147 -8.02 6.08 -4.95
C GLN A 147 -8.90 5.19 -5.85
N GLY A 148 -9.69 4.28 -5.27
CA GLY A 148 -10.66 3.47 -6.00
C GLY A 148 -11.82 4.27 -6.61
N VAL A 149 -12.15 5.45 -6.06
CA VAL A 149 -13.10 6.37 -6.70
C VAL A 149 -12.45 7.04 -7.92
N PHE A 150 -11.27 7.63 -7.75
CA PHE A 150 -10.55 8.30 -8.84
C PHE A 150 -10.14 7.38 -9.99
N LEU A 151 -9.80 6.12 -9.68
CA LEU A 151 -9.39 5.13 -10.69
C LEU A 151 -10.56 4.28 -11.20
N GLU A 152 -11.79 4.53 -10.73
CA GLU A 152 -12.98 3.69 -10.97
C GLU A 152 -12.75 2.20 -10.65
N SER A 153 -11.79 1.90 -9.77
CA SER A 153 -11.40 0.52 -9.48
C SER A 153 -12.16 0.00 -8.27
N ARG A 154 -13.05 -0.96 -8.52
CA ARG A 154 -13.75 -1.69 -7.46
C ARG A 154 -12.78 -2.39 -6.52
N ALA A 155 -11.62 -2.83 -7.01
CA ALA A 155 -10.67 -3.58 -6.20
C ALA A 155 -10.05 -2.71 -5.10
N TYR A 156 -9.61 -1.49 -5.41
CA TYR A 156 -9.10 -0.54 -4.41
C TYR A 156 -10.18 -0.13 -3.40
N ARG A 157 -11.44 0.03 -3.85
CA ARG A 157 -12.56 0.29 -2.92
C ARG A 157 -12.78 -0.86 -1.93
N TRP A 158 -12.73 -2.11 -2.41
CA TRP A 158 -12.86 -3.29 -1.54
C TRP A 158 -11.68 -3.44 -0.59
N ILE A 159 -10.44 -3.24 -1.05
CA ILE A 159 -9.26 -3.25 -0.17
C ILE A 159 -9.45 -2.22 0.94
N GLY A 160 -9.78 -0.98 0.59
CA GLY A 160 -9.97 0.07 1.59
C GLY A 160 -11.11 -0.21 2.57
N LEU A 161 -12.23 -0.76 2.11
CA LEU A 161 -13.32 -1.19 2.98
C LEU A 161 -12.89 -2.30 3.94
N THR A 162 -12.15 -3.31 3.44
CA THR A 162 -11.62 -4.39 4.28
C THR A 162 -10.59 -3.89 5.29
N MET A 163 -9.78 -2.89 4.96
CA MET A 163 -8.86 -2.24 5.90
C MET A 163 -9.60 -1.53 7.03
N CYS A 164 -10.63 -0.74 6.70
CA CYS A 164 -11.46 -0.09 7.71
C CYS A 164 -12.19 -1.11 8.60
N GLY A 165 -12.74 -2.18 8.00
CA GLY A 165 -13.35 -3.28 8.75
C GLY A 165 -12.35 -4.01 9.66
N ALA A 166 -11.13 -4.27 9.16
CA ALA A 166 -10.06 -4.88 9.95
C ALA A 166 -9.64 -3.99 11.11
N ALA A 167 -9.65 -2.66 10.97
CA ALA A 167 -9.38 -1.76 12.09
C ALA A 167 -10.38 -1.93 13.24
N VAL A 168 -11.67 -2.11 12.94
CA VAL A 168 -12.71 -2.39 13.94
C VAL A 168 -12.45 -3.74 14.61
N VAL A 169 -12.13 -4.78 13.83
CA VAL A 169 -11.84 -6.12 14.37
C VAL A 169 -10.59 -6.08 15.26
N VAL A 170 -9.53 -5.41 14.85
CA VAL A 170 -8.29 -5.24 15.64
C VAL A 170 -8.55 -4.45 16.92
N ALA A 171 -9.35 -3.38 16.86
CA ALA A 171 -9.72 -2.62 18.05
C ALA A 171 -10.52 -3.47 19.06
N TYR A 172 -11.31 -4.43 18.58
CA TYR A 172 -12.07 -5.35 19.43
C TYR A 172 -11.22 -6.46 20.05
N TYR A 173 -10.37 -7.14 19.26
CA TYR A 173 -9.57 -8.29 19.72
C TYR A 173 -8.23 -7.92 20.37
N GLY A 174 -7.71 -6.74 20.06
CA GLY A 174 -6.47 -6.22 20.62
C GLY A 174 -5.51 -5.68 19.57
N PHE A 175 -4.91 -4.53 19.88
CA PHE A 175 -3.99 -3.80 19.01
C PHE A 175 -2.75 -4.60 18.58
N ILE A 176 -2.40 -5.65 19.32
CA ILE A 176 -1.30 -6.56 18.98
C ILE A 176 -1.47 -7.22 17.60
N TYR A 177 -2.69 -7.33 17.10
CA TYR A 177 -3.02 -7.93 15.80
C TYR A 177 -3.05 -6.93 14.63
N ALA A 178 -2.72 -5.66 14.86
CA ALA A 178 -2.77 -4.63 13.82
C ALA A 178 -1.85 -4.95 12.63
N TRP A 179 -0.72 -5.59 12.88
CA TRP A 179 0.24 -6.03 11.85
C TRP A 179 -0.36 -7.12 10.95
N LEU A 180 -1.04 -8.10 11.54
CA LEU A 180 -1.81 -9.10 10.81
C LEU A 180 -2.90 -8.45 9.96
N GLY A 181 -3.64 -7.49 10.54
CA GLY A 181 -4.67 -6.72 9.84
C GLY A 181 -4.12 -6.06 8.57
N PHE A 182 -2.96 -5.41 8.67
CA PHE A 182 -2.28 -4.78 7.52
C PHE A 182 -1.81 -5.78 6.48
N ALA A 183 -1.21 -6.89 6.92
CA ALA A 183 -0.76 -7.95 6.02
C ALA A 183 -1.93 -8.49 5.19
N LEU A 184 -3.02 -8.89 5.85
CA LEU A 184 -4.16 -9.55 5.22
C LEU A 184 -5.00 -8.63 4.34
N THR A 185 -5.04 -7.34 4.64
CA THR A 185 -5.86 -6.38 3.87
C THR A 185 -5.06 -5.71 2.78
N LEU A 186 -4.07 -4.90 3.13
CA LEU A 186 -3.26 -4.15 2.18
C LEU A 186 -2.29 -5.05 1.41
N GLY A 187 -1.52 -5.88 2.12
CA GLY A 187 -0.51 -6.76 1.51
C GLY A 187 -1.13 -7.75 0.54
N LEU A 188 -2.08 -8.56 1.02
CA LEU A 188 -2.78 -9.53 0.17
C LEU A 188 -3.62 -8.83 -0.92
N GLY A 189 -4.27 -7.70 -0.60
CA GLY A 189 -5.01 -6.90 -1.56
C GLY A 189 -4.16 -6.46 -2.74
N TRP A 190 -2.95 -5.94 -2.48
CA TRP A 190 -2.02 -5.53 -3.52
C TRP A 190 -1.47 -6.70 -4.33
N ILE A 191 -1.25 -7.86 -3.71
CA ILE A 191 -0.88 -9.09 -4.43
C ILE A 191 -1.97 -9.48 -5.43
N LEU A 192 -3.23 -9.54 -4.97
CA LEU A 192 -4.36 -9.95 -5.80
C LEU A 192 -4.62 -8.98 -6.95
N VAL A 193 -4.59 -7.67 -6.68
CA VAL A 193 -4.73 -6.63 -7.70
C VAL A 193 -3.57 -6.68 -8.68
N GLY A 194 -2.33 -6.74 -8.20
CA GLY A 194 -1.15 -6.80 -9.05
C GLY A 194 -1.13 -8.03 -9.96
N LEU A 195 -1.51 -9.19 -9.45
CA LEU A 195 -1.66 -10.42 -10.24
C LEU A 195 -2.74 -10.30 -11.33
N LYS A 196 -3.89 -9.73 -10.98
CA LYS A 196 -4.98 -9.50 -11.95
C LYS A 196 -4.54 -8.55 -13.05
N ASP A 197 -3.98 -7.40 -12.67
CA ASP A 197 -3.52 -6.35 -13.56
C ASP A 197 -2.41 -6.84 -14.50
N TYR A 198 -1.46 -7.62 -13.98
CA TYR A 198 -0.40 -8.23 -14.78
C TYR A 198 -0.93 -9.27 -15.78
N ARG A 199 -1.91 -10.10 -15.39
CA ARG A 199 -2.56 -11.07 -16.29
C ARG A 199 -3.29 -10.37 -17.44
N GLU A 200 -4.02 -9.30 -17.13
CA GLU A 200 -4.70 -8.50 -18.14
C GLU A 200 -3.70 -7.82 -19.08
N PHE A 201 -2.62 -7.24 -18.56
CA PHE A 201 -1.55 -6.66 -19.36
C PHE A 201 -0.92 -7.70 -20.31
N LYS A 202 -0.53 -8.86 -19.78
CA LYS A 202 0.07 -9.95 -20.58
C LYS A 202 -0.86 -10.40 -21.71
N LYS A 203 -2.17 -10.46 -21.46
CA LYS A 203 -3.17 -10.80 -22.47
C LYS A 203 -3.22 -9.76 -23.59
N ILE A 204 -3.25 -8.47 -23.24
CA ILE A 204 -3.27 -7.36 -24.21
C ILE A 204 -2.00 -7.37 -25.08
N THR A 205 -0.82 -7.54 -24.48
CA THR A 205 0.46 -7.58 -25.21
C THR A 205 0.57 -8.80 -26.15
N MET A 206 0.05 -9.96 -25.74
CA MET A 206 0.07 -11.17 -26.57
C MET A 206 -0.92 -11.14 -27.74
N THR A 207 -2.03 -10.38 -27.62
CA THR A 207 -3.02 -10.24 -28.71
C THR A 207 -2.65 -9.21 -29.77
N GLY A 208 -1.49 -8.54 -29.67
CA GLY A 208 -0.98 -7.63 -30.72
C GLY A 208 -1.77 -6.34 -30.90
N VAL A 209 -2.71 -6.01 -30.00
CA VAL A 209 -3.45 -4.74 -30.04
C VAL A 209 -2.49 -3.64 -29.57
N LYS A 210 -1.90 -2.92 -30.52
CA LYS A 210 -1.22 -1.66 -30.26
C LYS A 210 -2.25 -0.70 -29.66
N VAL A 211 -1.98 -0.27 -28.43
CA VAL A 211 -2.68 0.87 -27.83
C VAL A 211 -2.01 2.10 -28.43
N ASP A 212 -2.55 2.55 -29.56
CA ASP A 212 -2.32 3.90 -30.09
C ASP A 212 -3.37 4.85 -29.50
#